data_AF-A0A838NJ64-F1
#
_entry.id   AF-A0A838NJ64-F1
#
_cell.length_a   1.000
_cell.length_b   1.000
_cell.length_c   1.000
_cell.angle_alpha   90.00
_cell.angle_beta   90.00
_cell.angle_gamma   90.00
#
_symmetry.space_group_name_H-M   'P 1'
#
loop_
_entity.id
_entity.type
_entity.pdbx_description
1 polymer ?
#
loop_
_entity_poly.entity_id
_entity_poly.type
_entity_poly.pdbx_seq_one_letter_code
_entity_poly.pdbx_strand_id
1 'polypeptide(L)'
;MTLAVRYAAGVAVVGVGGILTAAVSPAGPRPGIAWGLAVGLLLQAPLGWWTLRAIATERFLLVWGLGMLVRVTVVGVAAFALMPLSAGLAAPMLATMVGILLALLLVEGVVAMREHSPEDGR
;
A
#
# COMPACT_ATOMS: atom_id res chain seq x y z
N MET A 1 7.89 -4.87 20.64
CA MET A 1 6.68 -4.55 19.85
C MET A 1 6.32 -5.76 19.03
N THR A 2 5.05 -6.17 19.03
CA THR A 2 4.59 -7.32 18.23
C THR A 2 4.61 -6.98 16.73
N LEU A 3 4.62 -8.00 15.88
CA LEU A 3 4.50 -7.87 14.42
C LEU A 3 3.31 -6.99 14.01
N ALA A 4 2.17 -7.18 14.68
CA ALA A 4 0.96 -6.38 14.48
C ALA A 4 1.19 -4.88 14.70
N VAL A 5 1.87 -4.51 15.79
CA VAL A 5 2.12 -3.11 16.14
C VAL A 5 3.13 -2.50 15.17
N ARG A 6 4.17 -3.24 14.77
CA ARG A 6 5.17 -2.77 13.78
C ARG A 6 4.52 -2.49 12.43
N TYR A 7 3.66 -3.39 11.96
CA TYR A 7 2.93 -3.22 10.71
C TYR A 7 1.94 -2.05 10.79
N ALA A 8 1.12 -1.98 11.84
CA ALA A 8 0.17 -0.87 12.04
C ALA A 8 0.87 0.49 12.11
N ALA A 9 2.05 0.57 12.74
CA ALA A 9 2.85 1.79 12.77
C ALA A 9 3.33 2.19 11.36
N GLY A 10 3.80 1.23 10.55
CA GLY A 10 4.17 1.50 9.16
C GLY A 10 2.98 1.97 8.31
N VAL A 11 1.81 1.34 8.47
CA VAL A 11 0.57 1.78 7.82
C VAL A 11 0.20 3.20 8.23
N ALA A 12 0.28 3.51 9.53
CA ALA A 12 -0.02 4.85 10.05
C ALA A 12 0.96 5.90 9.50
N VAL A 13 2.26 5.61 9.44
CA VAL A 13 3.27 6.52 8.87
C VAL A 13 2.99 6.81 7.40
N VAL A 14 2.71 5.79 6.59
CA VAL A 14 2.37 5.98 5.18
C VAL A 14 1.06 6.76 5.02
N GLY A 15 0.05 6.44 5.83
CA GLY A 15 -1.23 7.15 5.84
C GLY A 15 -1.08 8.64 6.18
N VAL A 16 -0.34 8.96 7.23
CA VAL A 16 -0.03 10.35 7.61
C VAL A 16 0.75 11.06 6.52
N GLY A 17 1.77 10.42 5.93
CA GLY A 17 2.51 10.98 4.80
C GLY A 17 1.60 11.30 3.60
N GLY A 18 0.66 10.42 3.29
CA GLY A 18 -0.34 10.64 2.25
C GLY A 18 -1.28 11.81 2.55
N ILE A 19 -1.78 11.91 3.79
CA ILE A 19 -2.63 13.03 4.23
C ILE A 19 -1.88 14.36 4.10
N LEU A 20 -0.63 14.41 4.57
CA LEU A 20 0.21 15.60 4.46
C LEU A 20 0.45 15.98 3.00
N THR A 21 0.70 14.99 2.14
CA THR A 21 0.87 15.20 0.69
C THR A 21 -0.38 15.84 0.08
N ALA A 22 -1.58 15.35 0.44
CA ALA A 22 -2.83 15.95 -0.01
C ALA A 22 -3.02 17.38 0.51
N ALA A 23 -2.66 17.64 1.77
CA ALA A 23 -2.82 18.93 2.43
C ALA A 23 -1.92 20.03 1.82
N VAL A 24 -0.67 19.71 1.47
CA VAL A 24 0.28 20.68 0.90
C VAL A 24 0.12 20.86 -0.61
N SER A 25 -0.60 19.97 -1.29
CA SER A 25 -0.83 20.04 -2.73
C SER A 25 -1.76 21.20 -3.12
N PRO A 26 -1.67 21.75 -4.35
CA PRO A 26 -2.65 22.71 -4.86
C PRO A 26 -4.09 22.14 -4.84
N ALA A 27 -5.11 22.99 -4.73
CA ALA A 27 -6.50 22.54 -4.56
C ALA A 27 -7.03 21.61 -5.66
N GLY A 28 -6.59 21.81 -6.91
CA GLY A 28 -6.99 21.01 -8.07
C GLY A 28 -6.73 19.50 -7.93
N PRO A 29 -5.49 19.04 -7.68
CA PRO A 29 -5.17 17.61 -7.56
C PRO A 29 -5.59 16.95 -6.23
N ARG A 30 -5.89 17.71 -5.16
CA ARG A 30 -6.25 17.16 -3.83
C ARG A 30 -7.30 16.04 -3.86
N PRO A 31 -8.44 16.16 -4.55
CA PRO A 31 -9.43 15.08 -4.58
C PRO A 31 -8.85 13.80 -5.19
N GLY A 32 -8.06 13.89 -6.26
CA GLY A 32 -7.38 12.73 -6.85
C GLY A 32 -6.43 12.08 -5.85
N ILE A 33 -5.59 12.88 -5.18
CA ILE A 33 -4.64 12.38 -4.16
C ILE A 33 -5.40 11.71 -3.00
N ALA A 34 -6.46 12.35 -2.48
CA ALA A 34 -7.25 11.80 -1.39
C ALA A 34 -7.90 10.46 -1.75
N TRP A 35 -8.44 10.33 -2.96
CA TRP A 35 -9.00 9.06 -3.45
C TRP A 35 -7.92 8.00 -3.64
N GLY A 36 -6.79 8.35 -4.23
CA GLY A 36 -5.67 7.42 -4.41
C GLY A 36 -5.14 6.90 -3.08
N LEU A 37 -5.04 7.79 -2.08
CA LEU A 37 -4.69 7.42 -0.71
C LEU A 37 -5.71 6.46 -0.10
N ALA A 38 -6.99 6.81 -0.15
CA ALA A 38 -8.05 6.00 0.45
C ALA A 38 -8.09 4.59 -0.15
N VAL A 39 -8.08 4.48 -1.49
CA VAL A 39 -8.09 3.19 -2.18
C VAL A 39 -6.81 2.41 -1.88
N GLY A 40 -5.65 3.06 -1.93
CA GLY A 40 -4.36 2.43 -1.63
C GLY A 40 -4.32 1.83 -0.22
N LEU A 41 -4.75 2.58 0.80
CA LEU A 41 -4.79 2.10 2.19
C LEU A 41 -5.80 0.97 2.37
N LEU A 42 -7.02 1.14 1.86
CA LEU A 42 -8.10 0.15 1.99
C LEU A 42 -7.74 -1.18 1.33
N LEU A 43 -7.06 -1.13 0.19
CA LEU A 43 -6.63 -2.32 -0.52
C LEU A 43 -5.42 -2.98 0.16
N GLN A 44 -4.40 -2.19 0.45
CA GLN A 44 -3.10 -2.73 0.82
C GLN A 44 -3.02 -3.12 2.29
N ALA A 45 -3.65 -2.38 3.21
CA ALA A 45 -3.54 -2.69 4.63
C ALA A 45 -4.06 -4.11 4.97
N PRO A 46 -5.22 -4.56 4.46
CA PRO A 46 -5.69 -5.94 4.65
C PRO A 46 -4.83 -6.98 3.92
N LEU A 47 -4.43 -6.70 2.67
CA LEU A 47 -3.61 -7.61 1.87
C LEU A 47 -2.26 -7.86 2.54
N GLY A 48 -1.57 -6.81 2.96
CA GLY A 48 -0.29 -6.93 3.67
C GLY A 48 -0.44 -7.63 5.02
N TRP A 49 -1.56 -7.42 5.73
CA TRP A 49 -1.85 -8.17 6.95
C TRP A 49 -2.01 -9.67 6.70
N TRP A 50 -2.71 -10.06 5.63
CA TRP A 50 -2.82 -11.47 5.23
C TRP A 50 -1.49 -12.06 4.79
N THR A 51 -0.70 -11.30 4.02
CA THR A 51 0.64 -11.73 3.60
C THR A 51 1.53 -11.97 4.81
N LEU A 52 1.59 -11.04 5.76
CA LEU A 52 2.39 -11.17 6.98
C LEU A 52 2.01 -12.40 7.81
N ARG A 53 0.71 -12.72 7.93
CA ARG A 53 0.23 -13.92 8.64
C ARG A 53 0.55 -15.24 7.93
N ALA A 54 0.78 -15.19 6.62
CA ALA A 54 1.13 -16.37 5.82
C ALA A 54 2.65 -16.58 5.74
N ILE A 55 3.47 -15.66 6.25
CA ILE A 55 4.92 -15.82 6.26
C ILE A 55 5.31 -17.07 7.06
N ALA A 56 6.35 -17.77 6.60
CA ALA A 56 6.81 -19.06 7.14
C ALA A 56 5.80 -20.21 7.02
N THR A 57 4.79 -20.08 6.15
CA THR A 57 3.88 -21.18 5.79
C THR A 57 4.04 -21.55 4.32
N GLU A 58 3.69 -22.78 3.95
CA GLU A 58 3.63 -23.24 2.55
C GLU A 58 2.70 -22.38 1.67
N ARG A 59 1.75 -21.68 2.30
CA ARG A 59 0.76 -20.83 1.64
C ARG A 59 1.29 -19.44 1.31
N PHE A 60 2.49 -19.07 1.74
CA PHE A 60 3.05 -17.72 1.55
C PHE A 60 3.02 -17.27 0.08
N LEU A 61 3.61 -18.06 -0.83
CA LEU A 61 3.69 -17.70 -2.25
C LEU A 61 2.30 -17.56 -2.89
N LEU A 62 1.34 -18.38 -2.47
CA LEU A 62 -0.04 -18.31 -2.95
C LEU A 62 -0.72 -17.02 -2.46
N VAL A 63 -0.65 -16.72 -1.17
CA VAL A 63 -1.27 -15.51 -0.58
C VAL A 63 -0.63 -14.25 -1.14
N TRP A 64 0.69 -14.23 -1.26
CA TRP A 64 1.43 -13.13 -1.86
C TRP A 64 1.10 -12.95 -3.34
N GLY A 65 1.09 -14.04 -4.11
CA GLY A 65 0.76 -14.02 -5.54
C GLY A 65 -0.67 -13.56 -5.81
N LEU A 66 -1.65 -14.04 -5.05
CA LEU A 66 -3.03 -13.54 -5.11
C LEU A 66 -3.11 -12.06 -4.73
N GLY A 67 -2.40 -11.64 -3.68
CA GLY A 67 -2.32 -10.24 -3.31
C GLY A 67 -1.75 -9.36 -4.44
N MET A 68 -0.71 -9.82 -5.12
CA MET A 68 -0.14 -9.12 -6.28
C MET A 68 -1.13 -9.05 -7.45
N LEU A 69 -1.80 -10.15 -7.76
CA LEU A 69 -2.83 -10.19 -8.79
C LEU A 69 -3.93 -9.15 -8.50
N VAL A 70 -4.46 -9.14 -7.27
CA VAL A 70 -5.49 -8.17 -6.86
C VAL A 70 -4.98 -6.73 -7.01
N ARG A 71 -3.75 -6.43 -6.58
CA ARG A 71 -3.17 -5.08 -6.72
C ARG A 71 -3.11 -4.63 -8.17
N VAL A 72 -2.56 -5.48 -9.04
CA VAL A 72 -2.44 -5.18 -10.48
C VAL A 72 -3.81 -5.03 -11.12
N THR A 73 -4.75 -5.91 -10.80
CA THR A 73 -6.13 -5.83 -11.30
C THR A 73 -6.81 -4.55 -10.86
N VAL A 74 -6.72 -4.15 -9.59
CA VAL A 74 -7.34 -2.91 -9.10
C VAL A 74 -6.72 -1.69 -9.77
N VAL A 75 -5.39 -1.64 -9.92
CA VAL A 75 -4.72 -0.54 -10.64
C VAL A 75 -5.18 -0.49 -12.09
N GLY A 76 -5.26 -1.63 -12.79
CA GLY A 76 -5.72 -1.71 -14.17
C GLY A 76 -7.18 -1.28 -14.34
N VAL A 77 -8.07 -1.78 -13.47
CA VAL A 77 -9.49 -1.41 -13.45
C VAL A 77 -9.66 0.07 -13.15
N ALA A 78 -8.94 0.61 -12.17
CA ALA A 78 -8.96 2.03 -11.87
C ALA A 78 -8.45 2.85 -13.06
N ALA A 79 -7.33 2.49 -13.68
CA ALA A 79 -6.80 3.20 -14.84
C ALA A 79 -7.80 3.22 -16.00
N PHE A 80 -8.46 2.09 -16.26
CA PHE A 80 -9.51 2.00 -17.27
C PHE A 80 -10.75 2.83 -16.90
N ALA A 81 -11.23 2.75 -15.66
CA ALA A 81 -12.40 3.47 -15.19
C ALA A 81 -12.19 5.00 -15.11
N LEU A 82 -10.95 5.46 -14.93
CA LEU A 82 -10.60 6.88 -14.86
C LEU A 82 -10.27 7.47 -16.25
N MET A 83 -10.20 6.65 -17.31
CA MET A 83 -9.98 7.11 -18.69
C MET A 83 -10.91 8.25 -19.16
N PRO A 84 -12.22 8.29 -18.82
CA PRO A 84 -13.10 9.39 -19.21
C PRO A 84 -12.93 10.66 -18.35
N LEU A 85 -12.14 10.62 -17.27
CA LEU A 85 -11.94 11.77 -16.40
C LEU A 85 -10.83 12.68 -16.90
N SER A 86 -10.85 13.93 -16.45
CA SER A 86 -9.77 14.88 -16.75
C SER A 86 -8.44 14.41 -16.17
N ALA A 87 -7.35 14.65 -16.90
CA ALA A 87 -6.01 14.30 -16.47
C ALA A 87 -5.63 14.92 -15.11
N GLY A 88 -6.21 16.08 -14.79
CA GLY A 88 -6.02 16.77 -13.50
C GLY A 88 -6.56 16.02 -12.28
N LEU A 89 -7.43 15.02 -12.47
CA LEU A 89 -7.94 14.16 -11.39
C LEU A 89 -7.42 12.72 -11.52
N ALA A 90 -7.47 12.15 -12.72
CA ALA A 90 -7.07 10.76 -12.97
C ALA A 90 -5.59 10.50 -12.66
N ALA A 91 -4.70 11.38 -13.14
CA ALA A 91 -3.25 11.21 -12.94
C ALA A 91 -2.83 11.26 -11.46
N PRO A 92 -3.21 12.29 -10.66
CA PRO A 92 -2.84 12.31 -9.23
C PRO A 92 -3.47 11.16 -8.44
N MET A 93 -4.67 10.70 -8.82
CA MET A 93 -5.28 9.53 -8.19
C MET A 93 -4.48 8.26 -8.42
N LEU A 94 -4.17 7.94 -9.68
CA LEU A 94 -3.39 6.75 -10.02
C LEU A 94 -1.98 6.81 -9.42
N ALA A 95 -1.31 7.97 -9.54
CA ALA A 95 0.04 8.16 -9.00
C ALA A 95 0.06 7.96 -7.48
N THR A 96 -0.89 8.55 -6.75
CA THR A 96 -0.96 8.41 -5.29
C THR A 96 -1.30 6.98 -4.90
N MET A 97 -2.26 6.36 -5.57
CA MET A 97 -2.64 4.97 -5.31
C MET A 97 -1.44 4.03 -5.47
N VAL A 98 -0.76 4.08 -6.62
CA VAL A 98 0.44 3.27 -6.87
C VAL A 98 1.55 3.58 -5.86
N GLY A 99 1.76 4.86 -5.54
CA GLY A 99 2.73 5.27 -4.52
C GLY A 99 2.47 4.66 -3.15
N ILE A 100 1.20 4.64 -2.71
CA ILE A 100 0.80 4.03 -1.43
C ILE A 100 0.95 2.51 -1.46
N LEU A 101 0.56 1.86 -2.56
CA LEU A 101 0.75 0.41 -2.73
C LEU A 101 2.24 0.03 -2.60
N LEU A 102 3.12 0.78 -3.25
CA LEU A 102 4.57 0.54 -3.20
C LEU A 102 5.15 0.85 -1.81
N ALA A 103 4.78 1.98 -1.20
CA ALA A 103 5.28 2.37 0.12
C ALA A 103 4.92 1.32 1.19
N LEU A 104 3.69 0.82 1.17
CA LEU A 104 3.25 -0.22 2.10
C LEU A 104 3.82 -1.60 1.77
N LEU A 105 4.07 -1.92 0.50
CA LEU A 105 4.81 -3.13 0.13
C LEU A 105 6.24 -3.11 0.69
N LEU A 106 6.89 -1.94 0.72
CA LEU A 106 8.17 -1.77 1.40
C LEU A 106 8.05 -1.97 2.92
N VAL A 107 6.99 -1.45 3.55
CA VAL A 107 6.70 -1.71 4.97
C VAL A 107 6.57 -3.20 5.24
N GLU A 108 5.82 -3.93 4.41
CA GLU A 108 5.69 -5.39 4.51
C GLU A 108 7.06 -6.07 4.44
N GLY A 109 7.89 -5.70 3.45
CA GLY A 109 9.24 -6.24 3.29
C GLY A 109 10.14 -5.98 4.50
N VAL A 110 10.16 -4.75 5.01
CA VAL A 110 10.95 -4.37 6.19
C VAL A 110 10.49 -5.11 7.43
N VAL A 111 9.17 -5.24 7.65
CA VAL A 111 8.61 -5.98 8.79
C VAL A 111 8.94 -7.47 8.68
N ALA A 112 8.80 -8.07 7.49
CA ALA A 112 9.12 -9.47 7.24
C ALA A 112 10.60 -9.78 7.49
N MET A 113 11.52 -8.94 6.96
CA MET A 113 12.95 -9.11 7.16
C MET A 113 13.36 -9.01 8.63
N ARG A 114 12.78 -8.06 9.38
CA ARG A 114 13.07 -7.90 10.81
C ARG A 114 12.57 -9.04 11.68
N GLU A 115 11.55 -9.77 11.23
CA GLU A 115 11.06 -10.95 11.94
C GLU A 115 11.93 -12.19 11.67
N HIS A 116 12.59 -12.25 10.52
CA HIS A 116 13.45 -13.38 10.10
C HIS A 116 14.95 -13.11 10.27
N SER A 117 15.31 -11.98 10.88
CA SER A 117 16.67 -11.67 11.30
C SER A 117 16.81 -11.74 12.83
N PRO A 118 16.68 -12.92 13.46
CA PRO A 118 17.29 -13.16 14.76
C PRO A 118 18.76 -13.56 14.54
N GLU A 119 19.69 -12.75 15.04
CA GLU A 119 20.96 -13.21 15.62
C GLU A 119 21.88 -14.08 14.75
N ASP A 120 22.65 -13.45 13.86
CA ASP A 120 23.93 -13.99 13.34
C ASP A 120 25.13 -13.50 14.19
N GLY A 121 24.95 -13.31 15.51
CA GLY A 121 25.99 -12.62 16.29
C GLY A 121 25.88 -12.57 17.81
N ARG A 122 25.43 -13.64 18.48
CA ARG A 122 25.79 -13.90 19.88
C ARG A 122 26.08 -15.38 20.11
#